data_AF-A0A386JF92-F1
#
_entry.id   AF-A0A386JF92-F1
#
_cell.length_a   1.000
_cell.length_b   1.000
_cell.length_c   1.000
_cell.angle_alpha   90.00
_cell.angle_beta   90.00
_cell.angle_gamma   90.00
#
_symmetry.space_group_name_H-M   'P 1'
#
loop_
_entity.id
_entity.type
_entity.pdbx_description
1 polymer ?
#
loop_
_entity_poly.entity_id
_entity_poly.type
_entity_poly.pdbx_seq_one_letter_code
_entity_poly.pdbx_strand_id
1 'polypeptide(L)' 'VVDEKDLFVVPPECDLVAAGGLPIAFGTSHVGLVHRAGLLSGQVLLVLGAAGGVGLSAVQIGKVCGATVIAVA' A
#
# COMPACT_ATOMS: atom_id res chain seq x y z
N VAL A 1 -3.16 8.27 -23.40
CA VAL A 1 -2.74 9.65 -23.03
C VAL A 1 -3.02 9.80 -21.55
N VAL A 2 -2.05 10.26 -20.77
CA VAL A 2 -2.13 10.45 -19.30
C VAL A 2 -1.60 11.84 -18.98
N ASP A 3 -2.10 12.48 -17.91
CA ASP A 3 -1.59 13.77 -17.43
C ASP A 3 -0.23 13.55 -16.75
N GLU A 4 0.70 14.48 -16.96
CA GLU A 4 2.04 14.41 -16.35
C GLU A 4 1.98 14.36 -14.82
N LYS A 5 0.99 15.01 -14.21
CA LYS A 5 0.82 15.02 -12.74
C LYS A 5 0.46 13.65 -12.15
N ASP A 6 -0.05 12.74 -12.98
CA ASP A 6 -0.45 11.39 -12.56
C ASP A 6 0.70 10.38 -12.71
N LEU A 7 1.90 10.85 -13.11
CA LEU A 7 3.10 10.04 -13.24
C LEU A 7 3.93 10.02 -11.96
N PHE A 8 4.67 8.93 -11.77
CA PHE A 8 5.62 8.77 -10.67
C PHE A 8 7.04 8.62 -11.23
N VAL A 9 8.01 9.22 -10.55
CA VAL A 9 9.42 9.01 -10.86
C VAL A 9 9.81 7.59 -10.43
N VAL A 10 10.32 6.80 -11.37
CA VAL A 10 10.80 5.45 -11.10
C VAL A 10 12.25 5.52 -10.63
N PRO A 11 12.61 4.97 -9.44
CA PRO A 11 13.99 4.89 -9.01
C PRO A 11 14.86 4.10 -10.00
N PRO A 12 16.12 4.48 -10.22
CA PRO A 12 16.98 3.85 -11.22
C PRO A 12 17.28 2.37 -10.91
N GLU A 13 17.16 1.94 -9.66
CA GLU A 13 17.35 0.55 -9.24
C GLU A 13 16.09 -0.32 -9.42
N CYS A 14 14.95 0.28 -9.79
CA CYS A 14 13.67 -0.42 -9.95
C CYS A 14 13.33 -0.61 -11.42
N ASP A 15 13.00 -1.84 -11.82
CA ASP A 15 12.52 -2.09 -13.18
C ASP A 15 11.09 -1.55 -13.38
N LEU A 16 10.76 -1.20 -14.64
CA LEU A 16 9.47 -0.60 -14.98
C LEU A 16 8.28 -1.54 -14.77
N VAL A 17 8.48 -2.86 -14.82
CA VAL A 17 7.42 -3.85 -14.63
C VAL A 17 7.01 -3.89 -13.17
N ALA A 18 7.99 -3.95 -12.27
CA ALA A 18 7.77 -3.87 -10.83
C ALA A 18 7.14 -2.51 -10.47
N ALA A 19 7.70 -1.41 -10.98
CA ALA A 19 7.20 -0.06 -10.72
C ALA A 19 5.76 0.13 -11.17
N GLY A 20 5.37 -0.41 -12.34
CA GLY A 20 4.01 -0.31 -12.86
C GLY A 20 2.94 -0.99 -12.00
N GLY A 21 3.32 -1.98 -11.19
CA GLY A 21 2.40 -2.68 -10.28
C GLY A 21 2.09 -1.95 -8.97
N LEU A 22 2.90 -0.95 -8.60
CA LEU A 22 2.81 -0.31 -7.28
C LEU A 22 1.64 0.68 -7.12
N PRO A 23 1.35 1.59 -8.09
CA PRO A 23 0.45 2.72 -7.84
C PRO A 23 -0.95 2.32 -7.40
N ILE A 24 -1.53 1.29 -8.02
CA ILE A 24 -2.88 0.85 -7.66
C ILE A 24 -2.88 0.14 -6.30
N ALA A 25 -1.95 -0.78 -6.06
CA ALA A 25 -1.91 -1.54 -4.81
C ALA A 25 -1.68 -0.61 -3.61
N PHE A 26 -0.59 0.15 -3.64
CA PHE A 26 -0.19 1.06 -2.55
C PHE A 26 -1.09 2.29 -2.47
N GLY A 27 -1.53 2.85 -3.59
CA GLY A 27 -2.46 3.99 -3.58
C GLY A 27 -3.78 3.62 -2.91
N THR A 28 -4.33 2.44 -3.25
CA THR A 28 -5.60 1.97 -2.65
C THR A 28 -5.47 1.75 -1.15
N SER A 29 -4.45 1.02 -0.71
CA SER A 29 -4.26 0.72 0.71
C SER A 29 -3.88 1.96 1.52
N HIS A 30 -3.08 2.87 0.98
CA HIS A 30 -2.72 4.13 1.64
C HIS A 30 -3.94 5.04 1.84
N VAL A 31 -4.78 5.21 0.80
CA VAL A 31 -6.03 5.96 0.94
C VAL A 31 -6.95 5.31 1.96
N GLY A 32 -7.07 3.98 1.95
CA GLY A 32 -7.88 3.26 2.92
C GLY A 32 -7.41 3.43 4.36
N LEU A 33 -6.12 3.20 4.62
CA LEU A 33 -5.58 3.11 5.98
C LEU A 33 -5.18 4.48 6.55
N VAL A 34 -4.45 5.29 5.78
CA VAL A 34 -3.89 6.55 6.27
C VAL A 34 -4.90 7.68 6.13
N HIS A 35 -5.48 7.84 4.94
CA HIS A 35 -6.35 8.98 4.67
C HIS A 35 -7.76 8.80 5.25
N ARG A 36 -8.36 7.62 5.03
CA ARG A 36 -9.76 7.36 5.41
C ARG A 36 -9.93 6.79 6.81
N ALA A 37 -9.14 5.78 7.18
CA ALA A 37 -9.23 5.16 8.50
C ALA A 37 -8.44 5.91 9.57
N GLY A 38 -7.43 6.70 9.18
CA GLY A 38 -6.57 7.42 10.13
C GLY A 38 -5.83 6.46 11.07
N LEU A 39 -5.27 5.36 10.53
CA LEU A 39 -4.59 4.33 11.32
C LEU A 39 -3.41 4.92 12.11
N LEU A 40 -3.40 4.71 13.42
CA LEU A 40 -2.39 5.16 14.36
C LEU A 40 -1.61 3.98 14.95
N SER A 41 -0.41 4.29 15.45
CA SER A 41 0.43 3.33 16.15
C SER A 41 -0.28 2.70 17.36
N GLY A 42 -0.04 1.41 17.59
CA GLY A 42 -0.64 0.64 18.68
C GLY A 42 -2.04 0.10 18.40
N GLN A 43 -2.68 0.47 17.29
CA GLN A 43 -3.94 -0.11 16.87
C GLN A 43 -3.76 -1.49 16.23
N VAL A 44 -4.85 -2.26 16.13
CA VAL A 44 -4.85 -3.57 15.46
C VAL A 44 -5.48 -3.42 14.08
N LEU A 45 -4.82 -3.96 13.05
CA LEU A 45 -5.30 -4.00 11.68
C LEU A 45 -5.51 -5.44 11.23
N LEU A 46 -6.74 -5.81 10.88
CA LEU A 46 -7.05 -7.08 10.21
C LEU A 46 -7.05 -6.89 8.68
N VAL A 47 -6.23 -7.67 7.98
CA VAL A 47 -6.13 -7.66 6.52
C VAL A 47 -6.64 -8.97 5.95
N LEU A 48 -7.72 -8.92 5.17
CA LEU A 48 -8.26 -10.05 4.42
C LEU A 48 -7.64 -10.09 3.02
N GLY A 49 -7.37 -11.29 2.49
CA GLY A 49 -6.72 -11.46 1.19
C GLY A 49 -5.30 -10.89 1.17
N ALA A 50 -4.56 -11.04 2.28
CA ALA A 50 -3.25 -10.47 2.50
C ALA A 50 -2.19 -10.95 1.49
N ALA A 51 -2.42 -12.08 0.82
CA ALA A 51 -1.56 -12.59 -0.25
C ALA A 51 -1.75 -11.87 -1.60
N GLY A 52 -2.81 -11.07 -1.76
CA GLY A 52 -3.06 -10.27 -2.96
C GLY A 52 -2.27 -8.95 -2.97
N GLY A 53 -2.21 -8.27 -4.13
CA GLY A 53 -1.42 -7.04 -4.27
C GLY A 53 -1.81 -5.92 -3.28
N VAL A 54 -3.11 -5.62 -3.16
CA VAL A 54 -3.60 -4.62 -2.19
C VAL A 54 -3.40 -5.11 -0.76
N GLY A 55 -3.70 -6.38 -0.48
CA GLY A 55 -3.55 -6.97 0.86
C GLY A 55 -2.11 -6.88 1.36
N LEU A 56 -1.14 -7.26 0.53
CA LEU A 56 0.28 -7.19 0.87
C LEU A 56 0.72 -5.75 1.13
N SER A 57 0.29 -4.79 0.30
CA SER A 57 0.58 -3.37 0.52
C SER A 57 -0.05 -2.84 1.82
N ALA A 58 -1.27 -3.29 2.17
CA ALA A 58 -1.93 -2.92 3.42
C ALA A 58 -1.19 -3.47 4.64
N VAL A 59 -0.65 -4.70 4.56
CA VAL A 59 0.22 -5.26 5.61
C VAL A 59 1.46 -4.41 5.81
N GLN A 60 2.14 -4.02 4.73
CA GLN A 60 3.35 -3.19 4.79
C GLN A 60 3.06 -1.80 5.38
N ILE A 61 2.00 -1.12 4.90
CA ILE A 61 1.60 0.18 5.42
C ILE A 61 1.21 0.09 6.90
N GLY A 62 0.40 -0.91 7.28
CA GLY A 62 0.01 -1.12 8.68
C GLY A 62 1.22 -1.29 9.61
N LYS A 63 2.24 -2.03 9.16
CA LYS A 63 3.51 -2.18 9.90
C LYS A 63 4.27 -0.85 10.01
N VAL A 64 4.34 -0.05 8.95
CA VAL A 64 4.97 1.28 8.97
C VAL A 64 4.23 2.25 9.90
N CYS A 65 2.90 2.18 9.96
CA CYS A 65 2.07 2.96 10.89
C CYS A 65 2.21 2.53 12.36
N GLY A 66 2.93 1.44 12.65
CA GLY A 66 3.09 0.92 14.02
C GLY A 66 1.88 0.12 14.53
N ALA A 67 1.03 -0.38 13.63
CA ALA A 67 -0.10 -1.23 13.99
C ALA A 67 0.32 -2.71 14.15
N THR A 68 -0.42 -3.43 15.00
CA THR A 68 -0.37 -4.90 15.04
C THR A 68 -1.21 -5.44 13.89
N VAL A 69 -0.56 -6.04 12.90
CA VAL A 69 -1.24 -6.55 11.70
C VAL A 69 -1.57 -8.03 11.86
N ILE A 70 -2.84 -8.37 11.66
CA ILE A 70 -3.34 -9.74 11.53
C ILE A 70 -3.64 -9.98 10.06
N ALA A 71 -2.90 -10.89 9.42
CA ALA A 71 -3.01 -11.18 8.00
C ALA A 71 -3.74 -12.51 7.76
N VAL A 72 -4.74 -12.50 6.88
CA VAL A 72 -5.44 -13.70 6.39
C VAL A 72 -5.16 -13.82 4.90
N ALA A 73 -4.45 -14.88 4.51
CA ALA A 73 -4.00 -15.13 3.13
C ALA A 73 -5.17 -15.54 2.22
#